data_AF-A0A352L4U8-F1
#
_entry.id   AF-A0A352L4U8-F1
#
_cell.length_a   1.000
_cell.length_b   1.000
_cell.length_c   1.000
_cell.angle_alpha   90.00
_cell.angle_beta   90.00
_cell.angle_gamma   90.00
#
_symmetry.space_group_name_H-M   'P 1'
#
loop_
_entity.id
_entity.type
_entity.pdbx_description
1 polymer ?
#
loop_
_entity_poly.entity_id
_entity_poly.type
_entity_poly.pdbx_seq_one_letter_code
_entity_poly.pdbx_strand_id
1 'polypeptide(L)'
;MQATGQWQRESRRLQQWPYAAGSKVRLFVMAGHRNMEGERAFVQDLANLPGGSKLLESDQRVACRYSLGGGYTVSDGWEPLGPFGEYGTFGPELSFAAALQHSGVQNVAIAKFTHSGSQIIDWTPAGSEAKGRNLYPAFLEFVRRSVQDLRDRGHEVELAGICYHVGENDMSWGPFRKGAPERVLSLVRAVRQDLQQPQLRWYISQQAPPDHESVNRVDVLSVMSEVLAG
;
A
#
# COMPACT_ATOMS: atom_id res chain seq x y z
N MET A 1 -4.12 11.55 32.15
CA MET A 1 -2.78 11.84 31.63
C MET A 1 -2.92 12.90 30.55
N GLN A 2 -2.17 13.99 30.63
CA GLN A 2 -2.02 14.94 29.52
C GLN A 2 -0.63 14.70 28.92
N ALA A 3 -0.56 14.49 27.60
CA ALA A 3 0.72 14.39 26.91
C ALA A 3 1.44 15.75 26.95
N THR A 4 2.69 15.77 27.42
CA THR A 4 3.48 16.99 27.66
C THR A 4 4.40 17.37 26.50
N GLY A 5 4.42 16.59 25.42
CA GLY A 5 5.17 16.89 24.21
C GLY A 5 4.25 17.03 23.01
N GLN A 6 4.25 18.21 22.38
CA GLN A 6 3.78 18.33 21.00
C GLN A 6 4.97 18.04 20.10
N TRP A 7 5.13 16.78 19.68
CA TRP A 7 6.05 16.46 18.61
C TRP A 7 5.38 16.87 17.29
N GLN A 8 5.86 17.95 16.68
CA GLN A 8 5.45 18.35 15.33
C GLN A 8 6.45 17.74 14.36
N ARG A 9 5.99 16.79 13.55
CA ARG A 9 6.78 16.25 12.44
C ARG A 9 7.05 17.37 11.44
N GLU A 10 8.31 17.54 11.05
CA GLU A 10 8.67 18.48 9.99
C GLU A 10 7.95 18.08 8.70
N SER A 11 7.37 19.07 8.02
CA SER A 11 6.72 18.83 6.73
C SER A 11 7.77 18.41 5.71
N ARG A 12 7.54 17.24 5.09
CA ARG A 12 8.33 16.74 3.97
C ARG A 12 7.65 17.03 2.64
N ARG A 13 6.68 17.94 2.61
CA ARG A 13 5.92 18.25 1.40
C ARG A 13 6.88 18.62 0.27
N LEU A 14 6.67 18.01 -0.89
CA LEU A 14 7.42 18.31 -2.12
C LEU A 14 7.31 19.81 -2.44
N GLN A 15 8.45 20.50 -2.43
CA GLN A 15 8.53 21.93 -2.76
C GLN A 15 8.54 22.15 -4.28
N GLN A 16 9.21 21.25 -5.00
CA GLN A 16 9.23 21.23 -6.46
C GLN A 16 8.58 19.94 -6.95
N TRP A 17 7.71 20.07 -7.95
CA TRP A 17 7.03 18.91 -8.52
C TRP A 17 7.96 18.16 -9.50
N PRO A 18 8.09 16.82 -9.38
CA PRO A 18 9.02 16.07 -10.21
C PRO A 18 8.54 15.83 -11.64
N TYR A 19 7.29 16.17 -11.96
CA TYR A 19 6.68 15.89 -13.25
C TYR A 19 6.46 17.18 -14.04
N ALA A 20 6.70 17.12 -15.35
CA ALA A 20 6.37 18.23 -16.24
C ALA A 20 4.85 18.52 -16.23
N ALA A 21 4.47 19.77 -16.41
CA ALA A 21 3.07 20.18 -16.51
C ALA A 21 2.36 19.43 -17.65
N GLY A 22 1.13 18.97 -17.41
CA GLY A 22 0.36 18.19 -18.39
C GLY A 22 0.84 16.76 -18.63
N SER A 23 1.98 16.35 -18.06
CA SER A 23 2.51 15.00 -18.27
C SER A 23 1.63 13.93 -17.63
N LYS A 24 1.65 12.74 -18.24
CA LYS A 24 1.01 11.55 -17.72
C LYS A 24 1.77 10.99 -16.52
N VAL A 25 1.07 10.81 -15.41
CA VAL A 25 1.57 10.23 -14.15
C VAL A 25 1.02 8.82 -13.98
N ARG A 26 1.91 7.87 -13.65
CA ARG A 26 1.57 6.48 -13.32
C ARG A 26 1.47 6.35 -11.82
N LEU A 27 0.25 6.29 -11.30
CA LEU A 27 -0.03 6.10 -9.89
C LEU A 27 -0.09 4.61 -9.57
N PHE A 28 0.78 4.16 -8.68
CA PHE A 28 0.68 2.84 -8.04
C PHE A 28 0.13 3.00 -6.63
N VAL A 29 -0.85 2.18 -6.27
CA VAL A 29 -1.37 2.12 -4.90
C VAL A 29 -0.75 0.91 -4.20
N MET A 30 -0.30 1.10 -2.97
CA MET A 30 0.25 0.04 -2.13
C MET A 30 -0.63 -0.11 -0.89
N ALA A 31 -1.22 -1.28 -0.69
CA ALA A 31 -2.20 -1.50 0.36
C ALA A 31 -2.04 -2.85 1.06
N GLY A 32 -2.50 -2.94 2.30
CA GLY A 32 -2.47 -4.17 3.06
C GLY A 32 -2.09 -3.95 4.51
N HIS A 33 -1.51 -4.99 5.11
CA HIS A 33 -1.30 -5.07 6.55
C HIS A 33 0.13 -4.70 6.93
N ARG A 34 0.60 -5.20 8.07
CA ARG A 34 1.89 -4.84 8.68
C ARG A 34 3.11 -5.04 7.78
N ASN A 35 3.10 -6.05 6.91
CA ASN A 35 4.22 -6.34 6.00
C ASN A 35 4.25 -5.34 4.83
N MET A 36 3.09 -4.89 4.34
CA MET A 36 3.04 -3.79 3.38
C MET A 36 3.48 -2.48 4.04
N GLU A 37 3.09 -2.26 5.29
CA GLU A 37 3.53 -1.10 6.06
C GLU A 37 5.05 -1.09 6.23
N GLY A 38 5.63 -2.26 6.53
CA GLY A 38 7.06 -2.41 6.78
C GLY A 38 7.44 -2.34 8.25
N GLU A 39 6.52 -2.68 9.17
CA GLU A 39 6.72 -2.53 10.62
C GLU A 39 7.97 -3.20 11.21
N ARG A 40 8.56 -4.16 10.50
CA ARG A 40 9.75 -4.92 10.93
C ARG A 40 10.96 -4.74 10.01
N ALA A 41 10.91 -3.76 9.12
CA ALA A 41 12.02 -3.43 8.23
C ALA A 41 12.61 -2.08 8.67
N PHE A 42 13.74 -2.15 9.39
CA PHE A 42 14.36 -1.01 10.04
C PHE A 42 15.43 -0.37 9.17
N VAL A 43 15.49 0.97 9.14
CA VAL A 43 16.46 1.71 8.32
C VAL A 43 17.91 1.36 8.64
N GLN A 44 18.20 0.95 9.88
CA GLN A 44 19.52 0.50 10.33
C GLN A 44 19.95 -0.77 9.61
N ASP A 45 19.02 -1.70 9.38
CA ASP A 45 19.31 -2.95 8.65
C ASP A 45 19.51 -2.66 7.16
N LEU A 46 18.67 -1.77 6.59
CA LEU A 46 18.78 -1.37 5.19
C LEU A 46 20.13 -0.71 4.87
N ALA A 47 20.69 0.07 5.79
CA ALA A 47 22.00 0.69 5.63
C ALA A 47 23.12 -0.35 5.40
N ASN A 48 22.97 -1.56 5.95
CA ASN A 48 23.95 -2.64 5.88
C ASN A 48 23.78 -3.56 4.66
N LEU A 49 22.69 -3.41 3.90
CA LEU A 49 22.44 -4.22 2.71
C LEU A 49 23.17 -3.66 1.47
N PRO A 50 23.67 -4.52 0.57
CA PRO A 50 24.24 -4.08 -0.70
C PRO A 50 23.26 -3.20 -1.49
N GLY A 51 23.65 -1.96 -1.77
CA GLY A 51 22.81 -0.98 -2.46
C GLY A 51 21.70 -0.34 -1.61
N GLY A 52 21.53 -0.76 -0.35
CA GLY A 52 20.47 -0.27 0.54
C GLY A 52 20.63 1.18 0.98
N SER A 53 21.87 1.69 1.09
CA SER A 53 22.13 3.09 1.44
C SER A 53 21.47 4.09 0.47
N LYS A 54 21.40 3.76 -0.82
CA LYS A 54 20.74 4.61 -1.82
C LYS A 54 19.22 4.67 -1.64
N LEU A 55 18.62 3.65 -1.03
CA LEU A 55 17.17 3.61 -0.75
C LEU A 55 16.80 4.41 0.50
N LEU A 56 17.78 4.78 1.34
CA LEU A 56 17.56 5.65 2.51
C LEU A 56 17.43 7.12 2.13
N GLU A 57 17.99 7.51 0.97
CA GLU A 57 17.89 8.87 0.46
C GLU A 57 16.46 9.16 -0.03
N SER A 58 15.97 10.36 0.26
CA SER A 58 14.67 10.81 -0.25
C SER A 58 14.75 11.05 -1.76
N ASP A 59 14.08 10.20 -2.55
CA ASP A 59 13.98 10.32 -3.99
C ASP A 59 12.96 11.39 -4.38
N GLN A 60 13.49 12.56 -4.74
CA GLN A 60 12.72 13.70 -5.20
C GLN A 60 11.96 13.45 -6.50
N ARG A 61 12.30 12.40 -7.26
CA ARG A 61 11.68 12.08 -8.57
C ARG A 61 10.36 11.32 -8.44
N VAL A 62 10.04 10.82 -7.24
CA VAL A 62 8.83 10.01 -6.97
C VAL A 62 7.99 10.70 -5.91
N ALA A 63 6.82 11.19 -6.32
CA ALA A 63 5.84 11.73 -5.38
C ALA A 63 5.15 10.59 -4.63
N CYS A 64 5.22 10.65 -3.30
CA CYS A 64 4.62 9.67 -2.41
C CYS A 64 3.61 10.33 -1.47
N ARG A 65 2.47 9.68 -1.26
CA ARG A 65 1.52 10.02 -0.19
C ARG A 65 1.13 8.76 0.56
N TYR A 66 0.82 8.89 1.85
CA TYR A 66 0.56 7.72 2.67
C TYR A 66 -0.40 7.96 3.83
N SER A 67 -1.07 6.88 4.25
CA SER A 67 -1.81 6.74 5.50
C SER A 67 -1.48 5.37 6.08
N LEU A 68 -0.72 5.34 7.17
CA LEU A 68 -0.18 4.13 7.78
C LEU A 68 -0.82 3.85 9.14
N GLY A 69 -0.78 2.59 9.58
CA GLY A 69 -1.24 2.18 10.91
C GLY A 69 -2.71 2.49 11.17
N GLY A 70 -3.54 2.55 10.13
CA GLY A 70 -4.94 2.99 10.28
C GLY A 70 -5.10 4.50 10.47
N GLY A 71 -4.17 5.30 9.92
CA GLY A 71 -4.20 6.76 10.02
C GLY A 71 -3.39 7.33 11.19
N TYR A 72 -2.54 6.50 11.82
CA TYR A 72 -1.62 6.94 12.86
C TYR A 72 -0.55 7.89 12.29
N THR A 73 0.00 7.53 11.13
CA THR A 73 0.99 8.35 10.41
C THR A 73 0.44 8.67 9.03
N VAL A 74 0.21 9.96 8.75
CA VAL A 74 -0.35 10.44 7.49
C VAL A 74 0.59 11.48 6.89
N SER A 75 0.82 11.41 5.58
CA SER A 75 1.68 12.35 4.87
C SER A 75 1.08 13.75 4.80
N ASP A 76 1.93 14.77 4.79
CA ASP A 76 1.50 16.15 4.51
C ASP A 76 1.41 16.39 2.99
N GLY A 77 0.32 15.93 2.40
CA GLY A 77 0.12 15.96 0.95
C GLY A 77 1.01 14.94 0.24
N TRP A 78 1.74 15.36 -0.80
CA TRP A 78 2.77 14.52 -1.43
C TRP A 78 4.16 14.93 -0.97
N GLU A 79 4.95 13.93 -0.62
CA GLU A 79 6.32 14.03 -0.13
C GLU A 79 7.26 13.27 -1.08
N PRO A 80 8.58 13.55 -1.07
CA PRO A 80 9.56 12.71 -1.74
C PRO A 80 9.52 11.28 -1.17
N LEU A 81 9.61 10.29 -2.04
CA LEU A 81 9.70 8.90 -1.61
C LEU A 81 10.98 8.68 -0.78
N GLY A 82 10.85 8.10 0.40
CA GLY A 82 11.96 7.70 1.26
C GLY A 82 11.41 6.96 2.48
N PRO A 83 12.24 6.58 3.45
CA PRO A 83 11.74 5.98 4.69
C PRO A 83 10.79 6.96 5.39
N PHE A 84 9.56 6.55 5.64
CA PHE A 84 8.54 7.40 6.29
C PHE A 84 7.76 6.67 7.38
N GLY A 85 8.11 5.41 7.67
CA GLY A 85 7.53 4.64 8.76
C GLY A 85 7.89 5.25 10.11
N GLU A 86 6.91 5.25 11.02
CA GLU A 86 6.97 6.00 12.28
C GLU A 86 8.21 5.67 13.13
N TYR A 87 8.58 4.40 13.18
CA TYR A 87 9.64 3.91 14.08
C TYR A 87 10.97 3.72 13.36
N GLY A 88 11.27 4.58 12.37
CA GLY A 88 12.45 4.41 11.51
C GLY A 88 12.32 3.14 10.66
N THR A 89 11.11 2.89 10.16
CA THR A 89 10.79 1.72 9.33
C THR A 89 10.45 2.12 7.90
N PHE A 90 10.43 1.13 7.01
CA PHE A 90 10.09 1.32 5.60
C PHE A 90 9.42 0.08 5.04
N GLY A 91 8.57 0.23 4.02
CA GLY A 91 7.97 -0.89 3.33
C GLY A 91 8.56 -1.15 1.94
N PRO A 92 7.92 -2.01 1.13
CA PRO A 92 8.38 -2.37 -0.20
C PRO A 92 8.37 -1.22 -1.20
N GLU A 93 7.76 -0.06 -0.89
CA GLU A 93 7.70 1.13 -1.74
C GLU A 93 9.06 1.58 -2.25
N LEU A 94 10.12 1.46 -1.41
CA LEU A 94 11.46 1.92 -1.76
C LEU A 94 12.04 1.06 -2.88
N SER A 95 12.08 -0.25 -2.67
CA SER A 95 12.57 -1.21 -3.67
C SER A 95 11.68 -1.26 -4.91
N PHE A 96 10.37 -1.09 -4.75
CA PHE A 96 9.42 -1.11 -5.85
C PHE A 96 9.64 0.07 -6.80
N ALA A 97 9.73 1.29 -6.26
CA ALA A 97 10.00 2.47 -7.08
C ALA A 97 11.37 2.40 -7.75
N ALA A 98 12.40 1.95 -7.03
CA ALA A 98 13.74 1.76 -7.58
C ALA A 98 13.74 0.76 -8.74
N ALA A 99 13.03 -0.35 -8.62
CA ALA A 99 12.90 -1.35 -9.69
C ALA A 99 12.15 -0.80 -10.92
N LEU A 100 11.08 -0.02 -10.72
CA LEU A 100 10.37 0.65 -11.80
C LEU A 100 11.26 1.64 -12.54
N GLN A 101 12.00 2.49 -11.81
CA GLN A 101 12.94 3.44 -12.40
C GLN A 101 14.07 2.75 -13.16
N HIS A 102 14.65 1.69 -12.59
CA HIS A 102 15.67 0.89 -13.26
C HIS A 102 15.17 0.27 -14.57
N SER A 103 13.87 -0.08 -14.61
CA SER A 103 13.19 -0.60 -15.80
C SER A 103 12.76 0.49 -16.79
N GLY A 104 13.10 1.76 -16.54
CA GLY A 104 12.79 2.89 -17.41
C GLY A 104 11.38 3.46 -17.25
N VAL A 105 10.62 3.07 -16.21
CA VAL A 105 9.29 3.63 -15.95
C VAL A 105 9.43 5.04 -15.36
N GLN A 106 8.84 6.01 -16.05
CA GLN A 106 8.88 7.43 -15.68
C GLN A 106 7.55 7.93 -15.09
N ASN A 107 7.61 9.08 -14.42
CA ASN A 107 6.49 9.78 -13.78
C ASN A 107 5.71 8.87 -12.82
N VAL A 108 6.43 8.14 -11.98
CA VAL A 108 5.86 7.21 -11.00
C VAL A 108 5.45 7.99 -9.76
N ALA A 109 4.19 7.86 -9.35
CA ALA A 109 3.70 8.28 -8.04
C ALA A 109 3.26 7.07 -7.23
N ILE A 110 3.43 7.11 -5.90
CA ILE A 110 3.02 6.05 -4.98
C ILE A 110 2.02 6.59 -3.96
N ALA A 111 0.90 5.91 -3.82
CA ALA A 111 -0.05 6.16 -2.75
C ALA A 111 -0.17 4.92 -1.85
N LYS A 112 0.24 5.01 -0.59
CA LYS A 112 0.29 3.88 0.33
C LYS A 112 -0.78 3.97 1.43
N PHE A 113 -1.59 2.93 1.60
CA PHE A 113 -2.65 2.88 2.61
C PHE A 113 -2.57 1.56 3.37
N THR A 114 -2.19 1.60 4.64
CA THR A 114 -1.98 0.38 5.44
C THR A 114 -2.69 0.43 6.77
N HIS A 115 -3.05 -0.76 7.26
CA HIS A 115 -3.58 -0.95 8.60
C HIS A 115 -3.06 -2.28 9.17
N SER A 116 -2.07 -2.22 10.04
CA SER A 116 -1.32 -3.39 10.51
C SER A 116 -2.14 -4.45 11.23
N GLY A 117 -3.08 -4.03 12.08
CA GLY A 117 -3.95 -4.93 12.84
C GLY A 117 -5.19 -5.43 12.09
N SER A 118 -5.32 -5.14 10.78
CA SER A 118 -6.51 -5.50 10.00
C SER A 118 -6.48 -6.94 9.49
N GLN A 119 -7.63 -7.42 9.05
CA GLN A 119 -7.80 -8.67 8.30
C GLN A 119 -8.48 -8.36 6.97
N ILE A 120 -8.32 -9.19 5.94
CA ILE A 120 -8.87 -8.93 4.59
C ILE A 120 -10.38 -8.66 4.60
N ILE A 121 -11.14 -9.24 5.54
CA ILE A 121 -12.57 -8.97 5.69
C ILE A 121 -12.87 -7.48 5.95
N ASP A 122 -12.00 -6.81 6.71
CA ASP A 122 -12.09 -5.37 7.03
C ASP A 122 -11.94 -4.51 5.75
N TRP A 123 -11.33 -5.04 4.69
CA TRP A 123 -11.13 -4.37 3.41
C TRP A 123 -12.22 -4.65 2.39
N THR A 124 -13.22 -5.49 2.72
CA THR A 124 -14.34 -5.76 1.80
C THR A 124 -15.48 -4.77 2.03
N PRO A 125 -16.37 -4.53 1.04
CA PRO A 125 -17.53 -3.65 1.24
C PRO A 125 -18.40 -4.04 2.44
N ALA A 126 -18.57 -5.34 2.68
CA ALA A 126 -19.36 -5.87 3.79
C ALA A 126 -18.74 -5.56 5.17
N GLY A 127 -17.39 -5.49 5.22
CA GLY A 127 -16.62 -5.36 6.45
C GLY A 127 -16.77 -6.56 7.39
N SER A 128 -16.14 -6.46 8.56
CA SER A 128 -16.34 -7.40 9.67
C SER A 128 -17.60 -7.06 10.50
N GLU A 129 -17.87 -7.86 11.52
CA GLU A 129 -18.90 -7.58 12.53
C GLU A 129 -18.61 -6.27 13.29
N ALA A 130 -17.34 -5.97 13.52
CA ALA A 130 -16.88 -4.72 14.09
C ALA A 130 -16.95 -3.61 13.04
N LYS A 131 -18.14 -2.98 12.87
CA LYS A 131 -18.38 -1.96 11.83
C LYS A 131 -17.38 -0.80 11.82
N GLY A 132 -16.86 -0.41 12.98
CA GLY A 132 -15.81 0.61 13.10
C GLY A 132 -14.46 0.23 12.48
N ARG A 133 -14.26 -1.05 12.13
CA ARG A 133 -13.06 -1.55 11.45
C ARG A 133 -13.23 -1.68 9.93
N ASN A 134 -14.37 -1.28 9.35
CA ASN A 134 -14.53 -1.33 7.91
C ASN A 134 -13.62 -0.29 7.22
N LEU A 135 -12.54 -0.76 6.61
CA LEU A 135 -11.53 0.04 5.93
C LEU A 135 -11.90 0.31 4.47
N TYR A 136 -12.83 -0.44 3.88
CA TYR A 136 -13.15 -0.32 2.46
C TYR A 136 -13.51 1.11 2.03
N PRO A 137 -14.43 1.83 2.71
CA PRO A 137 -14.76 3.20 2.32
C PRO A 137 -13.56 4.16 2.41
N ALA A 138 -12.76 4.05 3.47
CA ALA A 138 -11.60 4.91 3.69
C ALA A 138 -10.49 4.62 2.67
N PHE A 139 -10.25 3.36 2.34
CA PHE A 139 -9.30 2.96 1.31
C PHE A 139 -9.72 3.47 -0.06
N LEU A 140 -10.98 3.25 -0.46
CA LEU A 140 -11.51 3.71 -1.74
C LEU A 140 -11.42 5.24 -1.87
N GLU A 141 -11.78 5.96 -0.82
CA GLU A 141 -11.67 7.41 -0.78
C GLU A 141 -10.21 7.89 -0.86
N PHE A 142 -9.28 7.22 -0.17
CA PHE A 142 -7.86 7.53 -0.28
C PHE A 142 -7.35 7.37 -1.72
N VAL A 143 -7.76 6.32 -2.44
CA VAL A 143 -7.41 6.12 -3.85
C VAL A 143 -8.01 7.22 -4.73
N ARG A 144 -9.30 7.54 -4.55
CA ARG A 144 -9.97 8.62 -5.31
C ARG A 144 -9.30 9.97 -5.11
N ARG A 145 -8.98 10.34 -3.87
CA ARG A 145 -8.24 11.57 -3.55
C ARG A 145 -6.84 11.58 -4.13
N SER A 146 -6.15 10.43 -4.12
CA SER A 146 -4.82 10.29 -4.72
C SER A 146 -4.85 10.58 -6.22
N VAL A 147 -5.85 10.07 -6.93
CA VAL A 147 -6.05 10.36 -8.34
C VAL A 147 -6.46 11.83 -8.56
N GLN A 148 -7.42 12.33 -7.77
CA GLN A 148 -7.94 13.68 -7.94
C GLN A 148 -6.88 14.75 -7.66
N ASP A 149 -6.10 14.62 -6.59
CA ASP A 149 -5.06 15.59 -6.24
C ASP A 149 -3.99 15.69 -7.33
N LEU A 150 -3.69 14.61 -8.06
CA LEU A 150 -2.78 14.65 -9.21
C LEU A 150 -3.43 15.33 -10.43
N ARG A 151 -4.73 15.10 -10.66
CA ARG A 151 -5.49 15.76 -11.73
C ARG A 151 -5.64 17.27 -11.51
N ASP A 152 -5.91 17.67 -10.28
CA ASP A 152 -6.03 19.09 -9.88
C ASP A 152 -4.72 19.85 -10.07
N ARG A 153 -3.59 19.13 -10.08
CA ARG A 153 -2.26 19.65 -10.42
C ARG A 153 -1.97 19.68 -11.92
N GLY A 154 -2.96 19.32 -12.74
CA GLY A 154 -2.89 19.37 -14.21
C GLY A 154 -2.28 18.14 -14.85
N HIS A 155 -2.22 16.98 -14.18
CA HIS A 155 -1.70 15.75 -14.77
C HIS A 155 -2.80 14.86 -15.36
N GLU A 156 -2.49 14.19 -16.46
CA GLU A 156 -3.21 12.96 -16.83
C GLU A 156 -2.77 11.86 -15.86
N VAL A 157 -3.73 11.12 -15.28
CA VAL A 157 -3.43 10.10 -14.26
C VAL A 157 -3.85 8.73 -14.75
N GLU A 158 -2.88 7.84 -14.90
CA GLU A 158 -3.09 6.40 -15.03
C GLU A 158 -2.97 5.76 -13.65
N LEU A 159 -4.06 5.19 -13.14
CA LEU A 159 -4.00 4.28 -12.00
C LEU A 159 -3.41 2.95 -12.49
N ALA A 160 -2.08 2.86 -12.45
CA ALA A 160 -1.31 1.83 -13.14
C ALA A 160 -1.48 0.43 -12.52
N GLY A 161 -1.73 0.38 -11.21
CA GLY A 161 -2.11 -0.84 -10.51
C GLY A 161 -2.17 -0.69 -9.00
N ILE A 162 -2.77 -1.68 -8.34
CA ILE A 162 -2.84 -1.80 -6.89
C ILE A 162 -2.04 -3.01 -6.45
N CYS A 163 -1.01 -2.80 -5.63
CA CYS A 163 -0.27 -3.85 -4.95
C CYS A 163 -0.93 -4.10 -3.59
N TYR A 164 -1.47 -5.29 -3.37
CA TYR A 164 -2.09 -5.67 -2.10
C TYR A 164 -1.33 -6.83 -1.46
N HIS A 165 -1.02 -6.71 -0.16
CA HIS A 165 -0.40 -7.79 0.59
C HIS A 165 -1.32 -8.28 1.72
N VAL A 166 -1.65 -9.57 1.68
CA VAL A 166 -2.40 -10.26 2.73
C VAL A 166 -1.43 -10.68 3.83
N GLY A 167 -1.62 -10.16 5.04
CA GLY A 167 -0.71 -10.35 6.16
C GLY A 167 -1.08 -11.48 7.13
N GLU A 168 -0.29 -11.56 8.20
CA GLU A 168 -0.30 -12.59 9.25
C GLU A 168 -1.69 -12.98 9.77
N ASN A 169 -2.58 -12.01 10.01
CA ASN A 169 -3.87 -12.23 10.67
C ASN A 169 -4.84 -13.10 9.84
N ASP A 170 -4.66 -13.14 8.52
CA ASP A 170 -5.43 -14.01 7.64
C ASP A 170 -4.71 -15.34 7.37
N MET A 171 -3.40 -15.41 7.59
CA MET A 171 -2.60 -16.58 7.25
C MET A 171 -2.45 -17.57 8.41
N SER A 172 -2.67 -17.13 9.65
CA SER A 172 -2.35 -17.89 10.87
C SER A 172 -3.51 -18.72 11.43
N TRP A 173 -4.74 -18.54 10.93
CA TRP A 173 -5.91 -19.33 11.36
C TRP A 173 -6.66 -19.91 10.15
N GLY A 174 -6.85 -21.23 10.14
CA GLY A 174 -7.37 -21.99 8.99
C GLY A 174 -8.67 -21.45 8.37
N PRO A 175 -9.72 -21.14 9.14
CA PRO A 175 -10.95 -20.55 8.61
C PRO A 175 -10.76 -19.18 7.94
N PHE A 176 -9.90 -18.31 8.49
CA PHE A 176 -9.60 -17.03 7.82
C PHE A 176 -8.78 -17.23 6.56
N ARG A 177 -7.77 -18.12 6.60
CA ARG A 177 -6.93 -18.45 5.44
C ARG A 177 -7.75 -19.02 4.29
N LYS A 178 -8.69 -19.93 4.60
CA LYS A 178 -9.59 -20.54 3.62
C LYS A 178 -10.49 -19.50 2.93
N GLY A 179 -10.97 -18.51 3.67
CA GLY A 179 -11.81 -17.44 3.10
C GLY A 179 -11.05 -16.23 2.57
N ALA A 180 -9.72 -16.21 2.65
CA ALA A 180 -8.92 -15.09 2.18
C ALA A 180 -9.06 -14.87 0.66
N PRO A 181 -9.01 -15.91 -0.20
CA PRO A 181 -9.18 -15.73 -1.65
C PRO A 181 -10.49 -15.03 -2.01
N GLU A 182 -11.63 -15.50 -1.51
CA GLU A 182 -12.94 -14.90 -1.85
C GLU A 182 -13.04 -13.45 -1.39
N ARG A 183 -12.46 -13.12 -0.23
CA ARG A 183 -12.47 -11.74 0.28
C ARG A 183 -11.54 -10.83 -0.51
N VAL A 184 -10.36 -11.29 -0.91
CA VAL A 184 -9.49 -10.53 -1.83
C VAL A 184 -10.23 -10.27 -3.14
N LEU A 185 -10.89 -11.28 -3.70
CA LEU A 185 -11.66 -11.13 -4.93
C LEU A 185 -12.84 -10.16 -4.77
N SER A 186 -13.53 -10.21 -3.63
CA SER A 186 -14.59 -9.25 -3.29
C SER A 186 -14.05 -7.82 -3.28
N LEU A 187 -12.91 -7.58 -2.63
CA LEU A 187 -12.22 -6.29 -2.65
C LEU A 187 -11.86 -5.86 -4.08
N VAL A 188 -11.21 -6.72 -4.87
CA VAL A 188 -10.79 -6.42 -6.24
C VAL A 188 -11.98 -6.02 -7.12
N ARG A 189 -13.06 -6.82 -7.10
CA ARG A 189 -14.26 -6.57 -7.90
C ARG A 189 -14.94 -5.27 -7.50
N ALA A 190 -15.10 -5.04 -6.20
CA ALA A 190 -15.75 -3.85 -5.68
C ALA A 190 -14.95 -2.58 -6.04
N VAL A 191 -13.63 -2.59 -5.87
CA VAL A 191 -12.79 -1.43 -6.25
C VAL A 191 -12.83 -1.20 -7.77
N ARG A 192 -12.74 -2.24 -8.59
CA ARG A 192 -12.86 -2.09 -10.05
C ARG A 192 -14.18 -1.47 -10.45
N GLN A 193 -15.28 -1.91 -9.83
CA GLN A 193 -16.62 -1.37 -10.06
C GLN A 193 -16.73 0.09 -9.60
N ASP A 194 -16.34 0.37 -8.35
CA ASP A 194 -16.53 1.69 -7.72
C ASP A 194 -15.57 2.76 -8.24
N LEU A 195 -14.42 2.36 -8.80
CA LEU A 195 -13.52 3.25 -9.55
C LEU A 195 -13.84 3.30 -11.05
N GLN A 196 -14.78 2.47 -11.53
CA GLN A 196 -15.09 2.30 -12.95
C GLN A 196 -13.86 1.96 -13.80
N GLN A 197 -12.99 1.10 -13.25
CA GLN A 197 -11.74 0.64 -13.87
C GLN A 197 -11.74 -0.89 -13.97
N PRO A 198 -12.52 -1.49 -14.90
CA PRO A 198 -12.67 -2.95 -14.98
C PRO A 198 -11.35 -3.68 -15.27
N GLN A 199 -10.41 -3.01 -15.94
CA GLN A 199 -9.09 -3.54 -16.29
C GLN A 199 -7.99 -3.13 -15.31
N LEU A 200 -8.34 -2.57 -14.14
CA LEU A 200 -7.33 -2.19 -13.15
C LEU A 200 -6.51 -3.41 -12.75
N ARG A 201 -5.18 -3.29 -12.88
CA ARG A 201 -4.23 -4.33 -12.51
C ARG A 201 -4.11 -4.44 -10.99
N TRP A 202 -4.09 -5.67 -10.51
CA TRP A 202 -3.84 -6.00 -9.11
C TRP A 202 -2.65 -6.94 -9.00
N TYR A 203 -1.73 -6.60 -8.11
CA TYR A 203 -0.56 -7.41 -7.78
C TYR A 203 -0.75 -7.90 -6.34
N ILE A 204 -1.17 -9.15 -6.19
CA ILE A 204 -1.47 -9.73 -4.88
C ILE A 204 -0.30 -10.56 -4.39
N SER A 205 0.09 -10.35 -3.14
CA SER A 205 1.04 -11.20 -2.43
C SER A 205 0.49 -11.59 -1.06
N GLN A 206 1.10 -12.57 -0.42
CA GLN A 206 0.74 -13.01 0.92
C GLN A 206 1.99 -13.19 1.80
N GLN A 207 1.80 -13.09 3.12
CA GLN A 207 2.74 -13.63 4.07
C GLN A 207 2.70 -15.17 4.00
N ALA A 208 3.86 -15.82 4.11
CA ALA A 208 3.91 -17.27 4.25
C ALA A 208 3.15 -17.70 5.54
N PRO A 209 2.32 -18.75 5.49
CA PRO A 209 1.68 -19.25 6.70
C PRO A 209 2.72 -19.73 7.72
N PRO A 210 2.39 -19.73 9.03
CA PRO A 210 3.17 -20.50 9.99
C PRO A 210 3.13 -21.98 9.60
N ASP A 211 4.21 -22.71 9.88
CA ASP A 211 4.29 -24.14 9.53
C ASP A 211 3.37 -24.96 10.44
N HIS A 212 2.14 -25.21 9.96
CA HIS A 212 1.14 -26.01 10.66
C HIS A 212 0.19 -26.67 9.65
N GLU A 213 -0.20 -27.92 9.93
CA GLU A 213 -0.96 -28.77 8.99
C GLU A 213 -2.28 -28.12 8.53
N SER A 214 -2.99 -27.43 9.42
CA SER A 214 -4.28 -26.79 9.13
C SER A 214 -4.21 -25.63 8.12
N VAL A 215 -3.05 -24.99 7.96
CA VAL A 215 -2.86 -23.84 7.05
C VAL A 215 -2.06 -24.21 5.80
N ASN A 216 -1.17 -25.21 5.89
CA ASN A 216 -0.37 -25.69 4.77
C ASN A 216 -1.22 -26.31 3.65
N ARG A 217 -2.43 -26.80 3.96
CA ARG A 217 -3.35 -27.39 2.98
C ARG A 217 -4.08 -26.36 2.09
N VAL A 218 -3.89 -25.06 2.31
CA VAL A 218 -4.57 -23.98 1.56
C VAL A 218 -3.55 -23.20 0.73
N ASP A 219 -3.63 -23.36 -0.59
CA ASP A 219 -2.87 -22.57 -1.55
C ASP A 219 -3.65 -21.33 -2.01
N VAL A 220 -3.54 -20.27 -1.21
CA VAL A 220 -4.25 -19.00 -1.44
C VAL A 220 -3.85 -18.36 -2.77
N LEU A 221 -2.57 -18.43 -3.17
CA LEU A 221 -2.07 -17.75 -4.38
C LEU A 221 -2.58 -18.43 -5.64
N SER A 222 -2.55 -19.76 -5.70
CA SER A 222 -3.10 -20.52 -6.83
C SER A 222 -4.59 -20.23 -7.02
N VAL A 223 -5.38 -20.30 -5.94
CA VAL A 223 -6.82 -19.99 -5.98
C VAL A 223 -7.08 -18.55 -6.45
N MET A 224 -6.29 -17.58 -5.98
CA MET A 224 -6.45 -16.19 -6.45
C MET A 224 -6.06 -16.03 -7.92
N SER A 225 -5.02 -16.72 -8.40
CA SER A 225 -4.56 -16.62 -9.79
C SER A 225 -5.57 -17.17 -10.79
N GLU A 226 -6.21 -18.29 -10.47
CA GLU A 226 -7.25 -18.91 -11.31
C GLU A 226 -8.46 -17.99 -11.46
N VAL A 227 -8.84 -17.29 -10.38
CA VAL A 227 -10.05 -16.45 -10.38
C VAL A 227 -9.79 -15.02 -10.88
N LEU A 228 -8.55 -14.53 -10.84
CA LEU A 228 -8.19 -13.21 -11.41
C LEU A 228 -7.89 -13.27 -12.91
N ALA A 229 -7.59 -14.46 -13.46
CA ALA A 229 -7.37 -14.69 -14.89
C ALA A 229 -8.67 -14.92 -15.69
N GLY A 230 -9.79 -15.19 -15.01
CA GLY A 230 -11.15 -15.29 -15.58
C GLY A 230 -11.92 -13.98 -15.48
#